data_AF-S5G892-F1
#
_entry.id   AF-S5G892-F1
#
_cell.length_a   1.000
_cell.length_b   1.000
_cell.length_c   1.000
_cell.angle_alpha   90.00
_cell.angle_beta   90.00
_cell.angle_gamma   90.00
#
_symmetry.space_group_name_H-M   'P 1'
#
loop_
_entity.id
_entity.type
_entity.pdbx_description
1 polymer ?
#
loop_
_entity_poly.entity_id
_entity_poly.type
_entity_poly.pdbx_seq_one_letter_code
_entity_poly.pdbx_strand_id
1 'polypeptide(L)'
;MDKAEIRAKNFIRKEQFPYTSAFGFEYDSGDYPRALQMALDMVGYDALLAEQAEKRARGELMGVGVSFFTEGVGAGPRKHMDILGLGMADGCELRVHPTGKAQLRLSVQTQGQGHETTFAQIVAQELGLPPEDVEVIHGDTDNTPFGLGTYGSRSTPVSGAAAAVVSRRIRDKARVIAAAALECSVDDLEWEHGRWFVRGDPDQGKTIQEVAFLSHGNLELPEGVEGHLDASAVYNPPNLTYPFGAYICVVDVDPGTGEVKVR
;
A
#
# COMPACT_ATOMS: atom_id res chain seq x y z
N MET A 1 24.63 -22.28 -19.52
CA MET A 1 24.18 -21.79 -18.21
C MET A 1 22.68 -21.68 -18.27
N ASP A 2 21.98 -22.19 -17.24
CA ASP A 2 20.53 -22.11 -17.18
C ASP A 2 20.04 -20.65 -17.04
N LYS A 3 18.83 -20.36 -17.52
CA LYS A 3 18.25 -19.00 -17.51
C LYS A 3 17.84 -18.54 -16.12
N ALA A 4 17.44 -19.42 -15.22
CA ALA A 4 17.20 -19.08 -13.83
C ALA A 4 18.52 -18.94 -13.07
N GLU A 5 19.49 -19.83 -13.32
CA GLU A 5 20.82 -19.81 -12.72
C GLU A 5 21.57 -18.50 -12.97
N ILE A 6 21.59 -18.00 -14.22
CA ILE A 6 22.25 -16.73 -14.54
C ILE A 6 21.60 -15.54 -13.80
N ARG A 7 20.28 -15.56 -13.57
CA ARG A 7 19.57 -14.52 -12.80
C ARG A 7 19.97 -14.58 -11.32
N ALA A 8 19.88 -15.77 -10.72
CA ALA A 8 20.24 -15.99 -9.31
C ALA A 8 21.68 -15.53 -9.00
N LYS A 9 22.62 -15.77 -9.93
CA LYS A 9 24.02 -15.34 -9.81
C LYS A 9 24.21 -13.82 -9.81
N ASN A 10 23.27 -13.05 -10.39
CA ASN A 10 23.42 -11.61 -10.61
C ASN A 10 22.41 -10.76 -9.83
N PHE A 11 21.51 -11.36 -9.04
CA PHE A 11 20.56 -10.60 -8.24
C PHE A 11 21.24 -9.73 -7.20
N ILE A 12 20.64 -8.56 -6.96
CA ILE A 12 20.87 -7.77 -5.76
C ILE A 12 20.43 -8.65 -4.58
N ARG A 13 21.33 -8.85 -3.62
CA ARG A 13 21.07 -9.64 -2.42
C ARG A 13 20.27 -8.84 -1.40
N LYS A 14 19.51 -9.52 -0.55
CA LYS A 14 18.57 -8.92 0.42
C LYS A 14 19.23 -7.89 1.33
N GLU A 15 20.44 -8.18 1.77
CA GLU A 15 21.27 -7.36 2.64
C GLU A 15 21.89 -6.14 1.95
N GLN A 16 21.73 -6.01 0.63
CA GLN A 16 22.18 -4.84 -0.13
C GLN A 16 21.12 -3.75 -0.22
N PHE A 17 19.89 -3.98 0.25
CA PHE A 17 18.85 -2.97 0.28
C PHE A 17 18.96 -2.07 1.52
N PRO A 18 18.70 -0.75 1.40
CA PRO A 18 18.37 -0.02 0.16
C PRO A 18 19.55 0.02 -0.83
N TYR A 19 19.27 -0.26 -2.10
CA TYR A 19 20.30 -0.47 -3.14
C TYR A 19 20.30 0.64 -4.17
N THR A 20 21.41 1.36 -4.32
CA THR A 20 21.58 2.34 -5.39
C THR A 20 22.03 1.66 -6.68
N SER A 21 21.16 1.67 -7.69
CA SER A 21 21.46 1.16 -9.03
C SER A 21 22.46 2.06 -9.78
N ALA A 22 23.07 1.51 -10.84
CA ALA A 22 23.97 2.26 -11.72
C ALA A 22 23.31 3.48 -12.39
N PHE A 23 21.96 3.55 -12.42
CA PHE A 23 21.20 4.65 -12.97
C PHE A 23 20.73 5.66 -11.90
N GLY A 24 21.13 5.50 -10.65
CA GLY A 24 20.83 6.43 -9.56
C GLY A 24 19.49 6.21 -8.86
N PHE A 25 18.71 5.20 -9.24
CA PHE A 25 17.54 4.78 -8.46
C PHE A 25 17.98 4.04 -7.20
N GLU A 26 17.38 4.40 -6.06
CA GLU A 26 17.55 3.69 -4.79
C GLU A 26 16.37 2.73 -4.60
N TYR A 27 16.60 1.44 -4.77
CA TYR A 27 15.56 0.43 -4.57
C TYR A 27 15.32 0.24 -3.07
N ASP A 28 14.05 0.24 -2.66
CA ASP A 28 13.64 0.26 -1.25
C ASP A 28 13.92 -1.06 -0.52
N SER A 29 13.56 -2.19 -1.12
CA SER A 29 13.72 -3.53 -0.53
C SER A 29 13.63 -4.66 -1.57
N GLY A 30 14.06 -5.86 -1.20
CA GLY A 30 13.95 -7.04 -2.07
C GLY A 30 14.47 -8.34 -1.46
N ASP A 31 13.84 -9.46 -1.84
CA ASP A 31 14.31 -10.82 -1.53
C ASP A 31 14.21 -11.69 -2.79
N TYR A 32 15.02 -11.35 -3.79
CA TYR A 32 14.90 -11.86 -5.15
C TYR A 32 15.21 -13.36 -5.28
N PRO A 33 16.27 -13.90 -4.64
CA PRO A 33 16.53 -15.34 -4.68
C PRO A 33 15.35 -16.15 -4.15
N ARG A 34 14.72 -15.71 -3.05
CA ARG A 34 13.55 -16.37 -2.48
C ARG A 34 12.38 -16.39 -3.45
N ALA A 35 12.04 -15.24 -4.05
CA ALA A 35 10.92 -15.17 -4.99
C ALA A 35 11.15 -15.99 -6.25
N LEU A 36 12.37 -16.00 -6.81
CA LEU A 36 12.70 -16.86 -7.95
C LEU A 36 12.58 -18.34 -7.56
N GLN A 37 13.15 -18.75 -6.42
CA GLN A 37 13.07 -20.15 -5.97
C GLN A 37 11.62 -20.60 -5.80
N MET A 38 10.78 -19.80 -5.15
CA MET A 38 9.36 -20.09 -4.99
C MET A 38 8.67 -20.29 -6.34
N ALA A 39 8.95 -19.46 -7.35
CA ALA A 39 8.40 -19.62 -8.68
C ALA A 39 8.87 -20.91 -9.39
N LEU A 40 10.16 -21.24 -9.29
CA LEU A 40 10.73 -22.46 -9.88
C LEU A 40 10.14 -23.72 -9.24
N ASP A 41 9.96 -23.72 -7.93
CA ASP A 41 9.37 -24.82 -7.16
C ASP A 41 7.90 -25.02 -7.53
N MET A 42 7.12 -23.92 -7.62
CA MET A 42 5.70 -23.96 -7.97
C MET A 42 5.41 -24.65 -9.30
N VAL A 43 6.32 -24.56 -10.27
CA VAL A 43 6.13 -25.13 -11.62
C VAL A 43 6.93 -26.42 -11.85
N GLY A 44 7.73 -26.86 -10.87
CA GLY A 44 8.64 -27.99 -11.05
C GLY A 44 9.65 -27.77 -12.18
N TYR A 45 10.40 -26.67 -12.12
CA TYR A 45 11.24 -26.18 -13.22
C TYR A 45 12.19 -27.23 -13.83
N ASP A 46 12.87 -28.02 -13.01
CA ASP A 46 13.80 -29.06 -13.51
C ASP A 46 13.08 -30.15 -14.32
N ALA A 47 11.88 -30.53 -13.90
CA ALA A 47 11.05 -31.48 -14.64
C ALA A 47 10.58 -30.89 -15.97
N LEU A 48 10.25 -29.59 -16.02
CA LEU A 48 9.93 -28.90 -17.27
C LEU A 48 11.12 -28.84 -18.23
N LEU A 49 12.34 -28.68 -17.72
CA LEU A 49 13.55 -28.72 -18.56
C LEU A 49 13.82 -30.12 -19.12
N ALA A 50 13.59 -31.16 -18.31
CA ALA A 50 13.67 -32.55 -18.78
C ALA A 50 12.62 -32.83 -19.87
N GLU A 51 11.36 -32.45 -19.64
CA GLU A 51 10.27 -32.57 -20.61
C GLU A 51 10.59 -31.81 -21.91
N GLN A 52 11.11 -30.59 -21.82
CA GLN A 52 11.51 -29.80 -22.98
C GLN A 52 12.57 -30.53 -23.83
N ALA A 53 13.55 -31.16 -23.19
CA ALA A 53 14.59 -31.92 -23.88
C ALA A 53 14.01 -33.14 -24.61
N GLU A 54 13.10 -33.88 -23.97
CA GLU A 54 12.40 -35.02 -24.57
C GLU A 54 11.54 -34.62 -25.77
N LYS A 55 10.73 -33.55 -25.62
CA LYS A 55 9.91 -33.00 -26.71
C LYS A 55 10.74 -32.56 -27.90
N ARG A 56 11.85 -31.85 -27.63
CA ARG A 56 12.78 -31.43 -28.69
C ARG A 56 13.36 -32.61 -29.45
N ALA A 57 13.62 -33.74 -28.78
CA ALA A 57 14.10 -34.97 -29.44
C ALA A 57 13.04 -35.60 -30.37
N ARG A 58 11.75 -35.34 -30.13
CA ARG A 58 10.63 -35.76 -31.01
C ARG A 58 10.27 -34.74 -32.09
N GLY A 59 10.98 -33.62 -32.18
CA GLY A 59 10.67 -32.54 -33.11
C GLY A 59 9.53 -31.61 -32.66
N GLU A 60 9.06 -31.76 -31.41
CA GLU A 60 8.06 -30.89 -30.79
C GLU A 60 8.74 -29.64 -30.20
N LEU A 61 8.07 -28.49 -30.27
CA LEU A 61 8.60 -27.22 -29.76
C LEU A 61 7.92 -26.85 -28.44
N MET A 62 8.69 -26.92 -27.35
CA MET A 62 8.28 -26.47 -26.01
C MET A 62 9.19 -25.34 -25.54
N GLY A 63 8.60 -24.22 -25.13
CA GLY A 63 9.28 -23.08 -24.53
C GLY A 63 9.06 -23.01 -23.03
N VAL A 64 10.13 -22.75 -22.28
CA VAL A 64 10.07 -22.37 -20.86
C VAL A 64 10.68 -20.98 -20.74
N GLY A 65 9.83 -20.00 -20.48
CA GLY A 65 10.18 -18.60 -20.30
C GLY A 65 10.28 -18.24 -18.82
N VAL A 66 11.35 -17.56 -18.43
CA VAL A 66 11.54 -17.04 -17.06
C VAL A 66 11.70 -15.52 -17.15
N SER A 67 10.84 -14.79 -16.46
CA SER A 67 10.94 -13.35 -16.28
C SER A 67 11.12 -13.06 -14.78
N PHE A 68 12.11 -12.24 -14.46
CA PHE A 68 12.23 -11.65 -13.13
C PHE A 68 12.36 -10.14 -13.34
N PHE A 69 11.59 -9.36 -12.60
CA PHE A 69 11.56 -7.92 -12.76
C PHE A 69 11.53 -7.21 -11.41
N THR A 70 12.06 -5.98 -11.41
CA THR A 70 11.86 -4.97 -10.37
C THR A 70 11.17 -3.79 -11.06
N GLU A 71 10.03 -3.37 -10.55
CA GLU A 71 9.29 -2.22 -11.05
C GLU A 71 9.67 -0.97 -10.24
N GLY A 72 9.46 0.23 -10.79
CA GLY A 72 9.49 1.48 -10.04
C GLY A 72 8.13 2.16 -10.18
N VAL A 73 7.38 2.24 -9.09
CA VAL A 73 6.02 2.80 -9.07
C VAL A 73 5.85 3.83 -7.96
N GLY A 74 4.73 4.56 -7.96
CA GLY A 74 4.55 5.64 -6.98
C GLY A 74 5.24 6.93 -7.38
N ALA A 75 5.23 7.27 -8.68
CA ALA A 75 5.75 8.53 -9.19
C ALA A 75 5.25 9.70 -8.33
N GLY A 76 6.19 10.42 -7.72
CA GLY A 76 5.89 11.10 -6.46
C GLY A 76 6.90 12.13 -5.97
N PRO A 77 8.19 11.79 -5.79
CA PRO A 77 9.14 12.71 -5.17
C PRO A 77 9.26 14.04 -5.92
N ARG A 78 8.70 15.12 -5.34
CA ARG A 78 8.56 16.45 -5.98
C ARG A 78 9.86 17.06 -6.50
N LYS A 79 11.00 16.63 -5.95
CA LYS A 79 12.33 17.13 -6.36
C LYS A 79 12.68 16.66 -7.78
N HIS A 80 12.11 15.55 -8.22
CA HIS A 80 12.52 14.85 -9.44
C HIS A 80 11.37 14.62 -10.41
N MET A 81 10.11 14.71 -9.95
CA MET A 81 8.94 14.31 -10.74
C MET A 81 7.82 15.34 -10.59
N ASP A 82 7.31 15.80 -11.73
CA ASP A 82 6.16 16.69 -11.85
C ASP A 82 5.33 16.33 -13.09
N ILE A 83 4.07 16.78 -13.10
CA ILE A 83 3.26 16.88 -14.31
C ILE A 83 2.98 18.36 -14.55
N LEU A 84 3.55 18.91 -15.62
CA LEU A 84 3.36 20.30 -16.01
C LEU A 84 3.71 21.30 -14.89
N GLY A 85 4.75 21.01 -14.10
CA GLY A 85 5.20 21.80 -12.95
C GLY A 85 4.52 21.46 -11.63
N LEU A 86 3.54 20.55 -11.63
CA LEU A 86 2.84 20.11 -10.42
C LEU A 86 3.56 18.92 -9.81
N GLY A 87 4.16 19.11 -8.63
CA GLY A 87 4.82 18.03 -7.90
C GLY A 87 3.86 16.86 -7.65
N MET A 88 4.32 15.63 -7.83
CA MET A 88 3.46 14.44 -7.88
C MET A 88 3.01 13.90 -6.50
N ALA A 89 2.72 14.79 -5.56
CA ALA A 89 2.09 14.46 -4.28
C ALA A 89 0.57 14.24 -4.43
N ASP A 90 -0.05 13.52 -3.49
CA ASP A 90 -1.50 13.43 -3.39
C ASP A 90 -2.01 13.97 -2.06
N GLY A 91 -3.15 14.65 -2.11
CA GLY A 91 -3.94 15.03 -0.96
C GLY A 91 -4.88 13.91 -0.49
N CYS A 92 -5.17 13.94 0.80
CA CYS A 92 -6.14 13.07 1.47
C CYS A 92 -6.80 13.84 2.61
N GLU A 93 -8.10 13.63 2.81
CA GLU A 93 -8.85 14.17 3.94
C GLU A 93 -9.67 13.06 4.58
N LEU A 94 -9.73 13.04 5.90
CA LEU A 94 -10.49 12.07 6.67
C LEU A 94 -11.31 12.81 7.73
N ARG A 95 -12.60 12.49 7.77
CA ARG A 95 -13.54 12.93 8.79
C ARG A 95 -14.15 11.72 9.48
N VAL A 96 -14.22 11.73 10.81
CA VAL A 96 -15.02 10.79 11.59
C VAL A 96 -16.24 11.53 12.14
N HIS A 97 -17.42 11.04 11.77
CA HIS A 97 -18.72 11.58 12.17
C HIS A 97 -19.03 11.28 13.64
N PRO A 98 -19.99 12.00 14.27
CA PRO A 98 -20.38 11.76 15.66
C PRO A 98 -20.82 10.32 15.98
N THR A 99 -21.29 9.57 14.99
CA THR A 99 -21.69 8.16 15.13
C THR A 99 -20.52 7.18 15.04
N GLY A 100 -19.29 7.67 14.80
CA GLY A 100 -18.10 6.85 14.62
C GLY A 100 -17.86 6.36 13.18
N LYS A 101 -18.77 6.65 12.24
CA LYS A 101 -18.54 6.39 10.80
C LYS A 101 -17.56 7.39 10.23
N ALA A 102 -16.87 7.05 9.15
CA ALA A 102 -15.86 7.91 8.56
C ALA A 102 -16.10 8.16 7.06
N GLN A 103 -15.58 9.29 6.60
CA GLN A 103 -15.55 9.67 5.20
C GLN A 103 -14.12 10.04 4.82
N LEU A 104 -13.55 9.29 3.89
CA LEU A 104 -12.21 9.47 3.33
C LEU A 104 -12.32 10.08 1.93
N ARG A 105 -11.80 11.29 1.74
CA ARG A 105 -11.68 11.92 0.42
C ARG A 105 -10.26 11.79 -0.09
N LEU A 106 -10.12 11.34 -1.33
CA LEU A 106 -8.82 11.09 -1.97
C LEU A 106 -8.70 11.80 -3.30
N SER A 107 -7.46 12.16 -3.63
CA SER A 107 -7.12 12.82 -4.90
C SER A 107 -7.00 11.86 -6.10
N VAL A 108 -7.02 10.56 -5.84
CA VAL A 108 -6.97 9.53 -6.89
C VAL A 108 -8.29 9.47 -7.66
N GLN A 109 -8.34 8.67 -8.71
CA GLN A 109 -9.59 8.29 -9.37
C GLN A 109 -9.52 6.78 -9.61
N THR A 110 -10.56 6.04 -9.29
CA THR A 110 -10.62 4.61 -9.61
C THR A 110 -10.99 4.41 -11.09
N GLN A 111 -10.52 3.31 -11.69
CA GLN A 111 -10.98 2.80 -12.99
C GLN A 111 -11.33 1.30 -12.90
N GLY A 112 -11.52 0.74 -11.69
CA GLY A 112 -11.89 -0.66 -11.47
C GLY A 112 -10.96 -1.45 -10.54
N GLN A 113 -9.88 -0.84 -10.04
CA GLN A 113 -8.91 -1.46 -9.14
C GLN A 113 -9.37 -1.56 -7.67
N GLY A 114 -10.59 -1.10 -7.36
CA GLY A 114 -11.20 -1.26 -6.03
C GLY A 114 -10.67 -0.31 -4.96
N HIS A 115 -10.45 0.96 -5.30
CA HIS A 115 -10.03 1.99 -4.35
C HIS A 115 -11.01 2.15 -3.18
N GLU A 116 -12.31 2.09 -3.45
CA GLU A 116 -13.37 2.25 -2.44
C GLU A 116 -13.25 1.21 -1.33
N THR A 117 -12.86 -0.02 -1.68
CA THR A 117 -12.62 -1.10 -0.72
C THR A 117 -11.24 -0.98 -0.07
N THR A 118 -10.18 -0.83 -0.86
CA THR A 118 -8.81 -0.94 -0.37
C THR A 118 -8.39 0.23 0.52
N PHE A 119 -8.86 1.45 0.23
CA PHE A 119 -8.55 2.60 1.10
C PHE A 119 -9.39 2.60 2.39
N ALA A 120 -10.64 2.13 2.33
CA ALA A 120 -11.44 1.90 3.54
C ALA A 120 -10.73 0.93 4.50
N GLN A 121 -10.11 -0.13 3.98
CA GLN A 121 -9.32 -1.08 4.78
C GLN A 121 -8.10 -0.44 5.46
N ILE A 122 -7.43 0.52 4.81
CA ILE A 122 -6.30 1.24 5.42
C ILE A 122 -6.78 2.07 6.62
N VAL A 123 -7.88 2.82 6.46
CA VAL A 123 -8.46 3.62 7.55
C VAL A 123 -8.95 2.72 8.68
N ALA A 124 -9.65 1.64 8.33
CA ALA A 124 -10.13 0.63 9.27
C ALA A 124 -9.00 0.08 10.15
N GLN A 125 -7.86 -0.29 9.53
CA GLN A 125 -6.72 -0.84 10.26
C GLN A 125 -6.06 0.20 11.19
N GLU A 126 -5.96 1.46 10.77
CA GLU A 126 -5.32 2.51 11.57
C GLU A 126 -6.20 2.97 12.74
N LEU A 127 -7.53 2.95 12.57
CA LEU A 127 -8.51 3.49 13.53
C LEU A 127 -9.36 2.45 14.25
N GLY A 128 -9.28 1.16 13.87
CA GLY A 128 -10.12 0.09 14.42
C GLY A 128 -11.61 0.21 14.09
N LEU A 129 -11.94 0.84 12.96
CA LEU A 129 -13.32 0.94 12.44
C LEU A 129 -13.64 -0.27 11.55
N PRO A 130 -14.91 -0.71 11.46
CA PRO A 130 -15.35 -1.59 10.39
C PRO A 130 -15.11 -0.91 9.02
N PRO A 131 -14.52 -1.58 8.02
CA PRO A 131 -14.27 -0.97 6.71
C PRO A 131 -15.57 -0.52 6.01
N GLU A 132 -16.69 -1.20 6.24
CA GLU A 132 -18.01 -0.81 5.74
C GLU A 132 -18.56 0.50 6.33
N ASP A 133 -17.99 0.96 7.44
CA ASP A 133 -18.31 2.26 8.06
C ASP A 133 -17.40 3.39 7.55
N VAL A 134 -16.51 3.10 6.59
CA VAL A 134 -15.66 4.10 5.93
C VAL A 134 -16.14 4.31 4.49
N GLU A 135 -16.79 5.44 4.24
CA GLU A 135 -17.12 5.88 2.88
C GLU A 135 -15.88 6.48 2.21
N VAL A 136 -15.54 6.02 1.01
CA VAL A 136 -14.42 6.56 0.23
C VAL A 136 -14.96 7.36 -0.95
N ILE A 137 -14.51 8.60 -1.08
CA ILE A 137 -14.91 9.54 -2.13
C ILE A 137 -13.67 9.95 -2.93
N HIS A 138 -13.77 9.91 -4.25
CA HIS A 138 -12.68 10.28 -5.15
C HIS A 138 -13.23 10.79 -6.50
N GLY A 139 -12.44 11.57 -7.24
CA GLY A 139 -12.74 11.95 -8.62
C GLY A 139 -13.66 13.15 -8.85
N ASP A 140 -14.09 13.85 -7.79
CA ASP A 140 -14.84 15.10 -7.87
C ASP A 140 -13.97 16.28 -7.39
N THR A 141 -13.51 17.12 -8.31
CA THR A 141 -12.58 18.22 -8.00
C THR A 141 -13.16 19.30 -7.10
N ASP A 142 -14.50 19.37 -6.97
CA ASP A 142 -15.13 20.31 -6.04
C ASP A 142 -15.16 19.76 -4.61
N ASN A 143 -15.06 18.44 -4.45
CA ASN A 143 -15.31 17.73 -3.19
C ASN A 143 -14.16 16.82 -2.73
N THR A 144 -13.03 16.80 -3.43
CA THR A 144 -11.86 15.96 -3.10
C THR A 144 -10.59 16.80 -3.12
N PRO A 145 -9.59 16.46 -2.29
CA PRO A 145 -8.34 17.21 -2.27
C PRO A 145 -7.60 17.11 -3.61
N PHE A 146 -6.71 18.07 -3.85
CA PHE A 146 -5.89 18.08 -5.06
C PHE A 146 -4.83 16.97 -5.03
N GLY A 147 -4.63 16.33 -6.18
CA GLY A 147 -3.53 15.41 -6.46
C GLY A 147 -3.54 15.03 -7.93
N LEU A 148 -2.70 14.07 -8.31
CA LEU A 148 -2.46 13.81 -9.73
C LEU A 148 -3.24 12.63 -10.30
N GLY A 149 -4.19 12.06 -9.56
CA GLY A 149 -5.00 10.95 -10.04
C GLY A 149 -4.24 9.62 -10.07
N THR A 150 -4.73 8.69 -10.89
CA THR A 150 -4.24 7.30 -10.89
C THR A 150 -3.69 6.87 -12.24
N TYR A 151 -2.43 6.47 -12.21
CA TYR A 151 -1.64 5.83 -13.26
C TYR A 151 -0.32 5.36 -12.64
N GLY A 152 0.52 4.61 -13.39
CA GLY A 152 1.86 4.21 -12.91
C GLY A 152 1.86 3.55 -11.53
N SER A 153 0.78 2.80 -11.23
CA SER A 153 0.52 2.12 -9.95
C SER A 153 0.73 3.00 -8.71
N ARG A 154 0.48 4.31 -8.81
CA ARG A 154 0.84 5.28 -7.76
C ARG A 154 -0.17 5.43 -6.62
N SER A 155 -1.40 4.93 -6.79
CA SER A 155 -2.47 5.10 -5.80
C SER A 155 -2.07 4.57 -4.43
N THR A 156 -1.58 3.34 -4.33
CA THR A 156 -1.18 2.76 -3.04
C THR A 156 0.07 3.44 -2.47
N PRO A 157 1.18 3.63 -3.23
CA PRO A 157 2.37 4.29 -2.70
C PRO A 157 2.13 5.72 -2.20
N VAL A 158 1.32 6.51 -2.89
CA VAL A 158 1.16 7.94 -2.60
C VAL A 158 -0.12 8.22 -1.81
N SER A 159 -1.29 7.94 -2.39
CA SER A 159 -2.58 8.14 -1.71
C SER A 159 -2.81 7.16 -0.56
N GLY A 160 -2.29 5.93 -0.62
CA GLY A 160 -2.37 4.98 0.49
C GLY A 160 -1.55 5.43 1.70
N ALA A 161 -0.36 5.97 1.45
CA ALA A 161 0.43 6.60 2.50
C ALA A 161 -0.27 7.86 3.06
N ALA A 162 -0.87 8.69 2.20
CA ALA A 162 -1.67 9.84 2.65
C ALA A 162 -2.85 9.42 3.54
N ALA A 163 -3.60 8.39 3.16
CA ALA A 163 -4.70 7.80 3.94
C ALA A 163 -4.23 7.31 5.31
N ALA A 164 -3.09 6.61 5.37
CA ALA A 164 -2.50 6.18 6.65
C ALA A 164 -2.06 7.38 7.50
N VAL A 165 -1.45 8.41 6.90
CA VAL A 165 -1.01 9.62 7.62
C VAL A 165 -2.19 10.38 8.22
N VAL A 166 -3.28 10.61 7.47
CA VAL A 166 -4.46 11.29 8.04
C VAL A 166 -5.13 10.45 9.11
N SER A 167 -5.20 9.13 8.94
CA SER A 167 -5.75 8.22 9.95
C SER A 167 -4.94 8.27 11.25
N ARG A 168 -3.61 8.31 11.16
CA ARG A 168 -2.74 8.47 12.33
C ARG A 168 -2.92 9.82 13.01
N ARG A 169 -3.08 10.91 12.25
CA ARG A 169 -3.41 12.24 12.81
C ARG A 169 -4.74 12.24 13.56
N ILE A 170 -5.77 11.58 13.02
CA ILE A 170 -7.04 11.37 13.72
C ILE A 170 -6.82 10.57 15.00
N ARG A 171 -6.07 9.47 14.95
CA ARG A 171 -5.78 8.65 16.13
C ARG A 171 -5.04 9.43 17.22
N ASP A 172 -4.07 10.26 16.84
CA ASP A 172 -3.32 11.11 17.76
C ASP A 172 -4.21 12.19 18.39
N LYS A 173 -5.09 12.82 17.60
CA LYS A 173 -6.10 13.75 18.13
C LYS A 173 -7.07 13.04 19.07
N ALA A 174 -7.52 11.84 18.70
CA ALA A 174 -8.41 11.01 19.51
C ALA A 174 -7.76 10.62 20.84
N ARG A 175 -6.43 10.42 20.89
CA ARG A 175 -5.69 10.18 22.15
C ARG A 175 -5.85 11.33 23.13
N VAL A 176 -5.72 12.57 22.64
CA VAL A 176 -5.82 13.78 23.47
C VAL A 176 -7.24 13.94 24.02
N ILE A 177 -8.25 13.71 23.17
CA ILE A 177 -9.67 13.79 23.58
C ILE A 177 -10.02 12.66 24.55
N ALA A 178 -9.53 11.44 24.31
CA ALA A 178 -9.71 10.32 25.22
C ALA A 178 -9.08 10.60 26.60
N ALA A 179 -7.88 11.18 26.63
CA ALA A 179 -7.20 11.55 27.88
C ALA A 179 -7.99 12.58 28.68
N ALA A 180 -8.53 13.61 28.01
CA ALA A 180 -9.41 14.58 28.65
C ALA A 180 -10.68 13.92 29.22
N ALA A 181 -11.30 13.01 28.46
CA ALA A 181 -12.50 12.31 28.89
C ALA A 181 -12.27 11.28 30.02
N LEU A 182 -11.05 10.78 30.15
CA LEU A 182 -10.62 9.84 31.19
C LEU A 182 -9.91 10.55 32.36
N GLU A 183 -9.78 11.88 32.29
CA GLU A 183 -9.10 12.72 33.28
C GLU A 183 -7.67 12.23 33.60
N CYS A 184 -6.93 11.78 32.58
CA CYS A 184 -5.58 11.22 32.71
C CYS A 184 -4.56 11.91 31.79
N SER A 185 -3.27 11.60 31.97
CA SER A 185 -2.26 12.04 31.00
C SER A 185 -2.40 11.26 29.69
N VAL A 186 -2.08 11.91 28.56
CA VAL A 186 -1.97 11.22 27.26
C VAL A 186 -0.93 10.09 27.32
N ASP A 187 0.12 10.23 28.12
CA ASP A 187 1.21 9.26 28.27
C ASP A 187 0.80 8.00 29.04
N ASP A 188 -0.30 8.09 29.80
CA ASP A 188 -0.88 6.96 30.50
C ASP A 188 -1.78 6.11 29.60
N LEU A 189 -2.05 6.53 28.36
CA LEU A 189 -2.91 5.80 27.43
C LEU A 189 -2.15 4.80 26.57
N GLU A 190 -2.76 3.62 26.41
CA GLU A 190 -2.40 2.59 25.44
C GLU A 190 -3.48 2.45 24.37
N TRP A 191 -3.07 2.09 23.14
CA TRP A 191 -3.96 1.88 22.01
C TRP A 191 -4.09 0.39 21.71
N GLU A 192 -5.33 -0.09 21.62
CA GLU A 192 -5.66 -1.40 21.09
C GLU A 192 -6.78 -1.26 20.06
N HIS A 193 -6.41 -1.38 18.79
CA HIS A 193 -7.28 -1.49 17.61
C HIS A 193 -8.70 -0.91 17.76
N GLY A 194 -8.81 0.41 17.83
CA GLY A 194 -10.08 1.13 17.94
C GLY A 194 -10.37 1.68 19.32
N ARG A 195 -9.49 1.48 20.30
CA ARG A 195 -9.72 1.89 21.68
C ARG A 195 -8.47 2.44 22.35
N TRP A 196 -8.63 3.57 23.02
CA TRP A 196 -7.66 4.12 23.97
C TRP A 196 -8.06 3.71 25.39
N PHE A 197 -7.12 3.26 26.21
CA PHE A 197 -7.37 2.88 27.61
C PHE A 197 -6.18 3.21 28.52
N VAL A 198 -6.43 3.34 29.82
CA VAL A 198 -5.41 3.66 30.82
C VAL A 198 -4.51 2.44 31.05
N ARG A 199 -3.19 2.64 30.98
CA ARG A 199 -2.18 1.61 31.23
C ARG A 199 -2.38 0.99 32.61
N GLY A 200 -2.52 -0.33 32.64
CA GLY A 200 -2.72 -1.09 33.88
C GLY A 200 -4.18 -1.14 34.38
N ASP A 201 -5.09 -0.40 33.75
CA ASP A 201 -6.54 -0.51 33.98
C ASP A 201 -7.30 -0.53 32.64
N PRO A 202 -7.32 -1.68 31.94
CA PRO A 202 -7.97 -1.80 30.64
C PRO A 202 -9.48 -1.55 30.66
N ASP A 203 -10.15 -1.52 31.82
CA ASP A 203 -11.58 -1.21 31.90
C ASP A 203 -11.84 0.30 31.71
N GLN A 204 -10.87 1.15 32.06
CA GLN A 204 -10.91 2.59 31.84
C GLN A 204 -10.46 2.93 30.43
N GLY A 205 -11.39 2.98 29.48
CA GLY A 205 -11.07 3.34 28.10
C GLY A 205 -12.25 3.89 27.30
N LYS A 206 -11.91 4.43 26.13
CA LYS A 206 -12.83 4.99 25.14
C LYS A 206 -12.51 4.44 23.76
N THR A 207 -13.52 3.89 23.12
CA THR A 207 -13.50 3.51 21.71
C THR A 207 -13.42 4.75 20.82
N ILE A 208 -12.97 4.59 19.57
CA ILE A 208 -12.90 5.68 18.60
C ILE A 208 -14.29 6.27 18.34
N GLN A 209 -15.35 5.47 18.40
CA GLN A 209 -16.74 5.91 18.26
C GLN A 209 -17.17 6.78 19.45
N GLU A 210 -16.84 6.40 20.67
CA GLU A 210 -17.11 7.23 21.86
C GLU A 210 -16.32 8.54 21.82
N VAL A 211 -15.05 8.49 21.42
CA VAL A 211 -14.22 9.69 21.26
C VAL A 211 -14.79 10.61 20.17
N ALA A 212 -15.26 10.04 19.05
CA ALA A 212 -15.90 10.80 17.98
C ALA A 212 -17.15 11.55 18.49
N PHE A 213 -17.99 10.88 19.28
CA PHE A 213 -19.15 11.51 19.90
C PHE A 213 -18.75 12.63 20.87
N LEU A 214 -17.81 12.35 21.78
CA LEU A 214 -17.29 13.31 22.76
C LEU A 214 -16.69 14.55 22.10
N SER A 215 -15.98 14.38 20.98
CA SER A 215 -15.35 15.48 20.24
C SER A 215 -16.35 16.50 19.66
N HIS A 216 -17.63 16.13 19.54
CA HIS A 216 -18.72 17.01 19.10
C HIS A 216 -19.62 17.48 20.26
N GLY A 217 -19.31 17.04 21.49
CA GLY A 217 -20.12 17.29 22.68
C GLY A 217 -19.69 18.53 23.45
N ASN A 218 -20.00 18.51 24.75
CA ASN A 218 -19.66 19.56 25.72
C ASN A 218 -18.41 19.24 26.55
N LEU A 219 -17.63 18.22 26.18
CA LEU A 219 -16.37 17.89 26.85
C LEU A 219 -15.44 19.09 26.76
N GLU A 220 -14.91 19.54 27.90
CA GLU A 220 -13.90 20.58 27.93
C GLU A 220 -12.59 20.03 27.37
N LEU A 221 -12.14 20.59 26.25
CA LEU A 221 -10.92 20.16 25.56
C LEU A 221 -9.71 20.97 26.03
N PRO A 222 -8.50 20.39 26.04
CA PRO A 222 -7.28 21.13 26.33
C PRO A 222 -7.09 22.34 25.41
N GLU A 223 -6.38 23.36 25.89
CA GLU A 223 -6.09 24.57 25.11
C GLU A 223 -5.43 24.22 23.77
N GLY A 224 -5.95 24.80 22.68
CA GLY A 224 -5.45 24.56 21.32
C GLY A 224 -5.95 23.27 20.66
N VAL A 225 -6.75 22.44 21.35
CA VAL A 225 -7.39 21.26 20.76
C VAL A 225 -8.77 21.65 20.26
N GLU A 226 -8.93 21.68 18.93
CA GLU A 226 -10.25 21.85 18.32
C GLU A 226 -11.09 20.58 18.48
N GLY A 227 -12.42 20.75 18.56
CA GLY A 227 -13.37 19.64 18.51
C GLY A 227 -13.33 18.87 17.18
N HIS A 228 -14.18 17.86 17.09
CA HIS A 228 -14.30 16.93 15.95
C HIS A 228 -13.06 16.06 15.70
N LEU A 229 -13.21 15.07 14.84
CA LEU A 229 -12.14 14.22 14.35
C LEU A 229 -12.00 14.41 12.84
N ASP A 230 -11.38 15.53 12.46
CA ASP A 230 -11.06 15.88 11.08
C ASP A 230 -9.53 16.00 10.92
N ALA A 231 -9.00 15.52 9.79
CA ALA A 231 -7.60 15.69 9.42
C ALA A 231 -7.44 15.71 7.90
N SER A 232 -6.46 16.49 7.42
CA SER A 232 -6.02 16.47 6.02
C SER A 232 -4.51 16.29 5.94
N ALA A 233 -4.01 15.79 4.82
CA ALA A 233 -2.58 15.71 4.52
C ALA A 233 -2.33 15.78 3.02
N VAL A 234 -1.17 16.33 2.66
CA VAL A 234 -0.58 16.17 1.32
C VAL A 234 0.68 15.33 1.49
N TYR A 235 0.71 14.16 0.87
CA TYR A 235 1.83 13.23 0.98
C TYR A 235 2.77 13.37 -0.22
N ASN A 236 3.95 13.92 0.04
CA ASN A 236 5.07 13.90 -0.89
C ASN A 236 5.98 12.72 -0.52
N PRO A 237 6.00 11.64 -1.32
CA PRO A 237 6.78 10.45 -0.99
C PRO A 237 8.28 10.75 -1.07
N PRO A 238 9.10 10.15 -0.18
CA PRO A 238 10.55 10.37 -0.17
C PRO A 238 11.27 9.65 -1.32
N ASN A 239 10.68 8.56 -1.83
CA ASN A 239 11.21 7.72 -2.92
C ASN A 239 10.03 7.06 -3.68
N LEU A 240 10.32 6.37 -4.78
CA LEU A 240 9.43 5.38 -5.37
C LEU A 240 9.33 4.13 -4.48
N THR A 241 8.37 3.25 -4.78
CA THR A 241 8.32 1.88 -4.25
C THR A 241 8.73 0.90 -5.34
N TYR A 242 9.47 -0.16 -4.99
CA TYR A 242 10.04 -1.08 -5.97
C TYR A 242 9.55 -2.53 -5.82
N PRO A 243 8.29 -2.83 -6.19
CA PRO A 243 7.79 -4.19 -6.16
C PRO A 243 8.55 -5.06 -7.19
N PHE A 244 8.57 -6.36 -6.95
CA PHE A 244 9.27 -7.32 -7.80
C PHE A 244 8.47 -8.61 -7.95
N GLY A 245 8.79 -9.37 -9.00
CA GLY A 245 8.11 -10.63 -9.28
C GLY A 245 8.94 -11.58 -10.12
N ALA A 246 8.64 -12.87 -9.97
CA ALA A 246 9.20 -13.95 -10.78
C ALA A 246 8.05 -14.65 -11.51
N TYR A 247 8.00 -14.53 -12.84
CA TYR A 247 6.99 -15.16 -13.69
C TYR A 247 7.65 -16.26 -14.53
N ILE A 248 6.99 -17.42 -14.60
CA ILE A 248 7.38 -18.52 -15.47
C ILE A 248 6.20 -18.85 -16.37
N CYS A 249 6.46 -18.97 -17.67
CA CYS A 249 5.46 -19.32 -18.66
C CYS A 249 5.95 -20.52 -19.46
N VAL A 250 5.08 -21.51 -19.63
CA VAL A 250 5.32 -22.66 -20.50
C VAL A 250 4.43 -22.53 -21.72
N VAL A 251 5.03 -22.69 -22.89
CA VAL A 251 4.31 -22.67 -24.17
C VAL A 251 4.66 -23.89 -24.98
N ASP A 252 3.67 -24.44 -25.67
CA ASP A 252 3.86 -25.39 -26.76
C ASP A 252 3.59 -24.67 -28.09
N VAL A 253 4.42 -24.92 -29.10
CA VAL A 253 4.33 -24.28 -30.41
C VAL A 253 4.12 -25.34 -31.49
N ASP A 254 3.09 -25.17 -32.31
CA ASP A 254 2.89 -25.99 -33.51
C ASP A 254 3.91 -25.55 -34.59
N PRO A 255 4.85 -26.41 -35.01
CA PRO A 255 5.87 -26.04 -35.99
C PRO A 255 5.34 -25.88 -37.42
N GLY A 256 4.16 -26.46 -37.73
CA GLY A 256 3.52 -26.36 -39.04
C GLY A 256 2.69 -25.09 -39.21
N THR A 257 2.08 -24.59 -38.14
CA THR A 257 1.19 -23.41 -38.18
C THR A 257 1.76 -22.16 -37.50
N GLY A 258 2.72 -22.33 -36.58
CA GLY A 258 3.22 -21.28 -35.71
C GLY A 258 2.27 -20.91 -34.56
N GLU A 259 1.20 -21.66 -34.34
CA GLU A 259 0.27 -21.44 -33.23
C GLU A 259 0.98 -21.65 -31.89
N VAL A 260 0.81 -20.70 -30.97
CA VAL A 260 1.40 -20.74 -29.63
C VAL A 260 0.30 -20.93 -28.60
N LYS A 261 0.40 -21.98 -27.80
CA LYS A 261 -0.52 -22.24 -26.69
C LYS A 261 0.21 -22.09 -25.36
N VAL A 262 -0.26 -21.17 -24.52
CA VAL A 262 0.14 -21.09 -23.11
C VAL A 262 -0.50 -22.27 -22.36
N ARG A 263 0.32 -23.02 -21.63
CA ARG A 263 -0.08 -24.22 -20.91
C ARG A 263 -0.47 -23.93 -19.47
#